data_AF-A0A955NUC2-F1
#
_entry.id   AF-A0A955NUC2-F1
#
_cell.length_a   1.000
_cell.length_b   1.000
_cell.length_c   1.000
_cell.angle_alpha   90.00
_cell.angle_beta   90.00
_cell.angle_gamma   90.00
#
_symmetry.space_group_name_H-M   'P 1'
#
loop_
_entity.id
_entity.type
_entity.pdbx_description
1 polymer ?
#
loop_
_entity_poly.entity_id
_entity_poly.type
_entity_poly.pdbx_seq_one_letter_code
_entity_poly.pdbx_strand_id
1 'polypeptide(L)'
;ANTNSTDQGLNTTIGVELDGSLAGASAPGLKIENPTGPCVIRGLAINRFTASGVQLIDADDCRVEGCLLGTNVSGTVASPNTAEGVLIAGGHDNVIGGTDPSARNLISGNNSHGVIVVRSANEFTVGNKIQGNLIGTDITGSTAIQNLNSGILILLATDTLVGGTEEAASNLISGNTRHGIEFGDSAERTRILGNKIGSEVQGLAPLGNGSTGISLSSGFPPTIDTAIGGPEPGAGNIIGGARQGIQIQGSVTRTLIQGNFIGTDPTGTANLGNVFAGIQCFTAGNEILDNTIANNTFGINLGRGTLIEGNTITLNTVGVDISSVEGGNLITQNSIYLNTGLGIDLRTSFANSGPNFPQDEGDADSGGNGLQNFPILSSISESATGTIVDGSLSSMPDSMYRLEFFANVGQDG
;
A
#
# COMPACT_ATOMS: atom_id res chain seq x y z
N ALA A 1 -7.98 -3.05 29.29
CA ALA A 1 -8.37 -3.38 27.91
C ALA A 1 -8.49 -2.08 27.13
N ASN A 2 -8.11 -2.05 25.85
CA ASN A 2 -8.32 -0.85 25.04
C ASN A 2 -9.80 -0.63 24.75
N THR A 3 -10.22 0.63 24.78
CA THR A 3 -11.58 1.08 24.44
C THR A 3 -11.61 2.18 23.39
N ASN A 4 -10.45 2.68 22.96
CA ASN A 4 -10.36 3.78 22.01
C ASN A 4 -10.77 3.34 20.60
N SER A 5 -11.37 4.29 19.84
CA SER A 5 -11.67 4.17 18.41
C SER A 5 -10.39 4.17 17.56
N THR A 6 -10.50 4.01 16.24
CA THR A 6 -9.32 3.81 15.36
C THR A 6 -8.59 5.09 14.99
N ASP A 7 -9.25 6.23 15.14
CA ASP A 7 -8.71 7.58 15.01
C ASP A 7 -7.93 8.04 16.25
N GLN A 8 -7.77 7.15 17.23
CA GLN A 8 -7.06 7.37 18.49
C GLN A 8 -6.02 6.27 18.71
N GLY A 9 -4.95 6.60 19.43
CA GLY A 9 -4.02 5.61 19.96
C GLY A 9 -4.66 4.65 20.95
N LEU A 10 -3.90 3.72 21.50
CA LEU A 10 -4.37 2.76 22.48
C LEU A 10 -4.41 3.36 23.89
N ASN A 11 -5.39 2.97 24.68
CA ASN A 11 -5.41 3.18 26.14
C ASN A 11 -5.23 1.87 26.92
N THR A 12 -4.65 0.84 26.27
CA THR A 12 -4.35 -0.44 26.91
C THR A 12 -3.46 -0.24 28.14
N THR A 13 -3.85 -0.83 29.27
CA THR A 13 -2.99 -1.01 30.44
C THR A 13 -2.55 -2.47 30.50
N ILE A 14 -1.25 -2.71 30.49
CA ILE A 14 -0.66 -4.04 30.61
C ILE A 14 -0.25 -4.31 32.06
N GLY A 15 -0.69 -5.44 32.61
CA GLY A 15 -0.33 -5.88 33.96
C GLY A 15 0.78 -6.94 34.02
N VAL A 16 1.16 -7.52 32.87
CA VAL A 16 2.15 -8.61 32.78
C VAL A 16 3.17 -8.29 31.69
N GLU A 17 4.44 -8.19 32.08
CA GLU A 17 5.59 -8.09 31.18
C GLU A 17 6.33 -9.43 31.16
N LEU A 18 6.50 -10.00 29.97
CA LEU A 18 7.47 -11.05 29.71
C LEU A 18 8.77 -10.37 29.27
N ASP A 19 9.76 -10.32 30.17
CA ASP A 19 11.08 -9.73 29.93
C ASP A 19 12.08 -10.80 29.48
N GLY A 20 12.50 -10.71 28.22
CA GLY A 20 13.43 -11.64 27.59
C GLY A 20 14.92 -11.38 27.85
N SER A 21 15.28 -10.35 28.63
CA SER A 21 16.68 -9.90 28.79
C SER A 21 17.65 -10.98 29.31
N LEU A 22 17.13 -12.03 29.95
CA LEU A 22 17.89 -13.18 30.47
C LEU A 22 17.44 -14.53 29.87
N ALA A 23 16.65 -14.53 28.79
CA ALA A 23 16.06 -15.74 28.22
C ALA A 23 17.07 -16.67 27.51
N GLY A 24 18.29 -16.18 27.25
CA GLY A 24 19.32 -16.90 26.50
C GLY A 24 19.26 -16.62 25.00
N ALA A 25 20.09 -17.29 24.22
CA ALA A 25 20.18 -17.09 22.77
C ALA A 25 19.02 -17.78 22.02
N SER A 26 18.54 -17.14 20.95
CA SER A 26 17.45 -17.64 20.09
C SER A 26 16.14 -17.95 20.82
N ALA A 27 15.90 -17.32 21.97
CA ALA A 27 14.71 -17.55 22.77
C ALA A 27 13.59 -16.61 22.30
N PRO A 28 12.46 -17.13 21.78
CA PRO A 28 11.28 -16.32 21.52
C PRO A 28 10.54 -16.02 22.83
N GLY A 29 9.68 -15.00 22.83
CA GLY A 29 8.83 -14.70 23.98
C GLY A 29 7.81 -15.80 24.26
N LEU A 30 7.02 -16.14 23.24
CA LEU A 30 6.11 -17.28 23.25
C LEU A 30 6.22 -18.03 21.92
N LYS A 31 6.41 -19.35 21.97
CA LYS A 31 6.37 -20.23 20.81
C LYS A 31 5.20 -21.19 20.94
N ILE A 32 4.24 -21.06 20.03
CA ILE A 32 3.13 -21.99 19.86
C ILE A 32 3.43 -22.81 18.62
N GLU A 33 3.66 -24.10 18.81
CA GLU A 33 4.11 -25.00 17.74
C GLU A 33 3.22 -26.23 17.70
N ASN A 34 2.59 -26.48 16.54
CA ASN A 34 1.69 -27.61 16.31
C ASN A 34 0.65 -27.82 17.44
N PRO A 35 -0.09 -26.78 17.88
CA PRO A 35 -1.08 -26.92 18.93
C PRO A 35 -2.22 -27.84 18.45
N THR A 36 -2.83 -28.59 19.37
CA THR A 36 -3.96 -29.48 19.05
C THR A 36 -5.31 -28.74 19.00
N GLY A 37 -5.32 -27.41 19.01
CA GLY A 37 -6.52 -26.58 19.05
C GLY A 37 -6.19 -25.09 19.13
N PRO A 38 -7.23 -24.22 19.14
CA PRO A 38 -7.06 -22.78 19.09
C PRO A 38 -6.31 -22.27 20.34
N CYS A 39 -5.51 -21.22 20.15
CA CYS A 39 -4.80 -20.55 21.24
C CYS A 39 -5.11 -19.05 21.26
N VAL A 40 -5.06 -18.43 22.44
CA VAL A 40 -5.22 -16.98 22.58
C VAL A 40 -4.10 -16.45 23.47
N ILE A 41 -3.29 -15.56 22.90
CA ILE A 41 -2.28 -14.77 23.60
C ILE A 41 -2.85 -13.37 23.75
N ARG A 42 -3.09 -12.92 24.98
CA ARG A 42 -3.77 -11.63 25.20
C ARG A 42 -3.21 -10.82 26.36
N GLY A 43 -3.07 -9.51 26.16
CA GLY A 43 -2.84 -8.54 27.24
C GLY A 43 -1.45 -8.61 27.87
N LEU A 44 -0.43 -8.94 27.07
CA LEU A 44 0.96 -9.08 27.51
C LEU A 44 1.85 -8.01 26.87
N ALA A 45 2.83 -7.50 27.61
CA ALA A 45 4.01 -6.86 27.03
C ALA A 45 5.08 -7.93 26.86
N ILE A 46 5.58 -8.13 25.63
CA ILE A 46 6.57 -9.16 25.32
C ILE A 46 7.74 -8.48 24.60
N ASN A 47 8.88 -8.44 25.28
CA ASN A 47 9.98 -7.58 24.87
C ASN A 47 11.35 -8.15 25.29
N ARG A 48 12.43 -7.61 24.70
CA ARG A 48 13.83 -7.97 25.01
C ARG A 48 14.20 -9.43 24.75
N PHE A 49 13.42 -10.17 23.97
CA PHE A 49 13.76 -11.54 23.57
C PHE A 49 14.79 -11.55 22.45
N THR A 50 15.58 -12.63 22.37
CA THR A 50 16.66 -12.81 21.38
C THR A 50 16.19 -13.52 20.10
N ALA A 51 14.87 -13.67 19.94
CA ALA A 51 14.18 -14.04 18.71
C ALA A 51 12.90 -13.19 18.59
N SER A 52 11.82 -13.75 18.05
CA SER A 52 10.55 -13.06 17.88
C SER A 52 9.81 -12.89 19.21
N GLY A 53 8.95 -11.89 19.33
CA GLY A 53 8.06 -11.76 20.49
C GLY A 53 7.11 -12.95 20.60
N VAL A 54 6.36 -13.22 19.53
CA VAL A 54 5.46 -14.38 19.42
C VAL A 54 5.78 -15.15 18.14
N GLN A 55 5.83 -16.48 18.23
CA GLN A 55 5.96 -17.39 17.10
C GLN A 55 4.76 -18.35 17.07
N LEU A 56 4.05 -18.36 15.96
CA LEU A 56 3.00 -19.32 15.61
C LEU A 56 3.57 -20.21 14.51
N ILE A 57 3.89 -21.46 14.83
CA ILE A 57 4.55 -22.41 13.93
C ILE A 57 3.62 -23.59 13.68
N ASP A 58 3.19 -23.77 12.43
CA ASP A 58 2.21 -24.81 12.05
C ASP A 58 1.01 -24.79 13.02
N ALA A 59 0.49 -23.58 13.26
CA ALA A 59 -0.52 -23.31 14.27
C ALA A 59 -1.76 -22.72 13.60
N ASP A 60 -2.91 -23.32 13.89
CA ASP A 60 -4.19 -22.90 13.34
C ASP A 60 -5.02 -22.18 14.40
N ASP A 61 -5.91 -21.30 13.95
CA ASP A 61 -6.94 -20.64 14.77
C ASP A 61 -6.38 -19.95 16.04
N CYS A 62 -5.14 -19.47 16.00
CA CYS A 62 -4.53 -18.74 17.10
C CYS A 62 -4.80 -17.24 17.01
N ARG A 63 -4.94 -16.58 18.15
CA ARG A 63 -5.17 -15.14 18.25
C ARG A 63 -4.11 -14.46 19.11
N VAL A 64 -3.54 -13.37 18.62
CA VAL A 64 -2.61 -12.50 19.37
C VAL A 64 -3.28 -11.14 19.53
N GLU A 65 -3.59 -10.72 20.76
CA GLU A 65 -4.56 -9.66 21.00
C GLU A 65 -4.20 -8.73 22.16
N GLY A 66 -4.36 -7.43 21.99
CA GLY A 66 -4.16 -6.46 23.07
C GLY A 66 -2.74 -6.51 23.67
N CYS A 67 -1.76 -6.98 22.91
CA CYS A 67 -0.37 -7.14 23.31
C CYS A 67 0.48 -5.91 22.92
N LEU A 68 1.56 -5.67 23.67
CA LEU A 68 2.63 -4.74 23.32
C LEU A 68 3.89 -5.55 22.99
N LEU A 69 4.31 -5.55 21.73
CA LEU A 69 5.34 -6.44 21.18
C LEU A 69 6.53 -5.60 20.70
N GLY A 70 7.61 -5.60 21.49
CA GLY A 70 8.84 -4.85 21.21
C GLY A 70 8.94 -3.46 21.88
N THR A 71 7.96 -3.08 22.71
CA THR A 71 7.99 -1.87 23.53
C THR A 71 7.98 -2.18 25.02
N ASN A 72 8.24 -1.18 25.85
CA ASN A 72 7.96 -1.26 27.29
C ASN A 72 6.43 -1.33 27.56
N VAL A 73 6.06 -1.57 28.83
CA VAL A 73 4.64 -1.70 29.26
C VAL A 73 3.80 -0.43 29.05
N SER A 74 4.42 0.74 28.86
CA SER A 74 3.70 1.98 28.53
C SER A 74 3.52 2.19 27.03
N GLY A 75 4.17 1.38 26.18
CA GLY A 75 4.11 1.52 24.73
C GLY A 75 4.78 2.79 24.18
N THR A 76 5.67 3.43 24.95
CA THR A 76 6.28 4.72 24.60
C THR A 76 7.78 4.63 24.33
N VAL A 77 8.42 3.50 24.65
CA VAL A 77 9.85 3.30 24.44
C VAL A 77 10.11 1.91 23.86
N ALA A 78 10.98 1.83 22.86
CA ALA A 78 11.44 0.55 22.30
C ALA A 78 12.12 -0.30 23.38
N SER A 79 11.76 -1.57 23.43
CA SER A 79 12.40 -2.62 24.24
C SER A 79 12.54 -3.83 23.31
N PRO A 80 13.49 -3.80 22.36
CA PRO A 80 13.40 -4.60 21.16
C PRO A 80 13.40 -6.10 21.41
N ASN A 81 12.51 -6.83 20.74
CA ASN A 81 12.81 -8.22 20.39
C ASN A 81 13.83 -8.19 19.24
N THR A 82 14.81 -9.09 19.23
CA THR A 82 15.91 -9.01 18.24
C THR A 82 15.50 -9.48 16.85
N ALA A 83 14.35 -10.15 16.71
CA ALA A 83 13.73 -10.47 15.43
C ALA A 83 12.42 -9.67 15.28
N GLU A 84 11.39 -10.28 14.71
CA GLU A 84 10.05 -9.69 14.51
C GLU A 84 9.18 -9.67 15.77
N GLY A 85 8.15 -8.81 15.78
CA GLY A 85 7.17 -8.80 16.86
C GLY A 85 6.33 -10.09 16.86
N VAL A 86 5.80 -10.45 15.69
CA VAL A 86 5.04 -11.69 15.48
C VAL A 86 5.52 -12.41 14.23
N LEU A 87 5.79 -13.71 14.35
CA LEU A 87 6.04 -14.62 13.24
C LEU A 87 4.89 -15.62 13.13
N ILE A 88 4.29 -15.71 11.95
CA ILE A 88 3.44 -16.83 11.52
C ILE A 88 4.26 -17.62 10.49
N ALA A 89 4.61 -18.86 10.81
CA ALA A 89 5.30 -19.77 9.90
C ALA A 89 4.50 -21.06 9.73
N GLY A 90 3.88 -21.28 8.57
CA GLY A 90 2.85 -22.32 8.43
C GLY A 90 1.54 -21.91 9.11
N GLY A 91 0.55 -22.80 9.13
CA GLY A 91 -0.70 -22.59 9.84
C GLY A 91 -1.74 -21.70 9.15
N HIS A 92 -2.97 -21.86 9.63
CA HIS A 92 -4.19 -21.37 9.01
C HIS A 92 -5.00 -20.47 9.94
N ASP A 93 -5.68 -19.48 9.34
CA ASP A 93 -6.76 -18.74 10.00
C ASP A 93 -6.36 -18.04 11.33
N ASN A 94 -5.07 -17.74 11.52
CA ASN A 94 -4.63 -16.99 12.70
C ASN A 94 -5.02 -15.52 12.59
N VAL A 95 -5.26 -14.89 13.74
CA VAL A 95 -5.63 -13.47 13.82
C VAL A 95 -4.64 -12.71 14.69
N ILE A 96 -3.93 -11.77 14.08
CA ILE A 96 -3.10 -10.80 14.78
C ILE A 96 -3.91 -9.52 14.93
N GLY A 97 -4.39 -9.29 16.15
CA GLY A 97 -5.28 -8.20 16.50
C GLY A 97 -6.74 -8.61 16.42
N GLY A 98 -7.58 -7.76 15.83
CA GLY A 98 -9.01 -8.00 15.64
C GLY A 98 -9.81 -6.70 15.54
N THR A 99 -11.12 -6.84 15.29
CA THR A 99 -12.05 -5.71 15.16
C THR A 99 -12.56 -5.19 16.51
N ASP A 100 -12.38 -5.94 17.59
CA ASP A 100 -12.63 -5.41 18.94
C ASP A 100 -11.53 -4.41 19.31
N PRO A 101 -11.85 -3.21 19.85
CA PRO A 101 -10.83 -2.27 20.33
C PRO A 101 -9.83 -2.91 21.30
N SER A 102 -10.28 -3.84 22.14
CA SER A 102 -9.42 -4.54 23.11
C SER A 102 -8.44 -5.55 22.49
N ALA A 103 -8.66 -5.96 21.23
CA ALA A 103 -7.81 -6.91 20.53
C ALA A 103 -6.61 -6.24 19.85
N ARG A 104 -6.61 -4.92 19.70
CA ARG A 104 -5.55 -4.18 19.00
C ARG A 104 -4.17 -4.32 19.66
N ASN A 105 -3.19 -4.78 18.90
CA ASN A 105 -1.81 -4.85 19.37
C ASN A 105 -1.03 -3.57 19.04
N LEU A 106 0.00 -3.29 19.83
CA LEU A 106 1.12 -2.42 19.45
C LEU A 106 2.32 -3.28 19.09
N ILE A 107 2.80 -3.20 17.86
CA ILE A 107 3.88 -4.02 17.33
C ILE A 107 4.98 -3.11 16.78
N SER A 108 5.89 -2.71 17.67
CA SER A 108 6.81 -1.59 17.43
C SER A 108 8.14 -1.81 18.12
N GLY A 109 9.19 -1.17 17.61
CA GLY A 109 10.53 -1.23 18.24
C GLY A 109 11.23 -2.57 18.11
N ASN A 110 10.82 -3.46 17.20
CA ASN A 110 11.49 -4.74 16.95
C ASN A 110 12.68 -4.55 16.00
N ASN A 111 13.73 -5.38 16.12
CA ASN A 111 14.93 -5.26 15.28
C ASN A 111 14.78 -5.85 13.87
N SER A 112 13.60 -6.34 13.51
CA SER A 112 13.25 -6.83 12.18
C SER A 112 11.89 -6.25 11.77
N HIS A 113 11.02 -7.07 11.17
CA HIS A 113 9.66 -6.73 10.80
C HIS A 113 8.73 -6.60 12.01
N GLY A 114 7.61 -5.90 11.87
CA GLY A 114 6.55 -5.97 12.88
C GLY A 114 5.89 -7.35 12.89
N VAL A 115 5.34 -7.76 11.75
CA VAL A 115 4.70 -9.06 11.52
C VAL A 115 5.30 -9.74 10.29
N ILE A 116 5.58 -11.04 10.37
CA ILE A 116 5.92 -11.88 9.21
C ILE A 116 4.87 -12.97 9.06
N VAL A 117 4.38 -13.15 7.83
CA VAL A 117 3.54 -14.29 7.42
C VAL A 117 4.30 -15.05 6.35
N VAL A 118 4.71 -16.28 6.67
CA VAL A 118 5.55 -17.09 5.79
C VAL A 118 5.18 -18.56 5.81
N ARG A 119 5.39 -19.26 4.70
CA ARG A 119 5.30 -20.73 4.67
C ARG A 119 6.29 -21.39 5.63
N SER A 120 5.88 -22.47 6.28
CA SER A 120 6.82 -23.35 7.00
C SER A 120 7.43 -24.42 6.06
N ALA A 121 8.22 -25.33 6.63
CA ALA A 121 8.69 -26.51 5.90
C ALA A 121 7.62 -27.59 5.77
N ASN A 122 6.59 -27.57 6.62
CA ASN A 122 5.63 -28.65 6.78
C ASN A 122 4.25 -28.34 6.22
N GLU A 123 3.90 -27.05 6.09
CA GLU A 123 2.54 -26.63 5.82
C GLU A 123 2.48 -25.31 5.04
N PHE A 124 1.39 -25.14 4.27
CA PHE A 124 1.04 -23.86 3.67
C PHE A 124 0.59 -22.85 4.73
N THR A 125 0.62 -21.57 4.38
CA THR A 125 0.17 -20.50 5.26
C THR A 125 -0.99 -19.79 4.59
N VAL A 126 -2.20 -20.03 5.08
CA VAL A 126 -3.43 -19.61 4.38
C VAL A 126 -4.42 -18.93 5.33
N GLY A 127 -5.13 -17.92 4.85
CA GLY A 127 -6.29 -17.36 5.57
C GLY A 127 -5.97 -16.49 6.79
N ASN A 128 -4.69 -16.19 7.01
CA ASN A 128 -4.24 -15.40 8.16
C ASN A 128 -4.70 -13.93 8.07
N LYS A 129 -5.05 -13.33 9.20
CA LYS A 129 -5.61 -11.97 9.29
C LYS A 129 -4.75 -11.09 10.19
N ILE A 130 -4.48 -9.89 9.74
CA ILE A 130 -3.77 -8.85 10.50
C ILE A 130 -4.70 -7.64 10.54
N GLN A 131 -5.33 -7.37 11.69
CA GLN A 131 -6.42 -6.39 11.80
C GLN A 131 -6.29 -5.54 13.05
N GLY A 132 -6.57 -4.24 12.95
CA GLY A 132 -6.67 -3.35 14.10
C GLY A 132 -5.35 -3.06 14.81
N ASN A 133 -4.18 -3.30 14.20
CA ASN A 133 -2.91 -3.12 14.90
C ASN A 133 -2.31 -1.72 14.71
N LEU A 134 -1.52 -1.26 15.68
CA LEU A 134 -0.56 -0.16 15.53
C LEU A 134 0.82 -0.78 15.31
N ILE A 135 1.47 -0.49 14.18
CA ILE A 135 2.72 -1.11 13.77
C ILE A 135 3.76 -0.04 13.40
N GLY A 136 4.82 0.05 14.21
CA GLY A 136 5.94 0.99 14.01
C GLY A 136 5.75 2.38 14.67
N THR A 137 4.67 2.55 15.43
CA THR A 137 4.35 3.77 16.18
C THR A 137 4.41 3.55 17.69
N ASP A 138 4.30 4.61 18.46
CA ASP A 138 4.05 4.56 19.90
C ASP A 138 2.58 4.27 20.19
N ILE A 139 2.25 4.12 21.47
CA ILE A 139 0.88 3.85 21.92
C ILE A 139 -0.12 4.94 21.47
N THR A 140 0.32 6.17 21.20
CA THR A 140 -0.54 7.25 20.71
C THR A 140 -0.80 7.18 19.20
N GLY A 141 0.00 6.41 18.45
CA GLY A 141 -0.06 6.32 16.99
C GLY A 141 0.48 7.56 16.27
N SER A 142 1.20 8.44 17.00
CA SER A 142 1.65 9.74 16.48
C SER A 142 3.18 9.90 16.50
N THR A 143 3.90 9.05 17.23
CA THR A 143 5.36 9.04 17.26
C THR A 143 5.89 7.73 16.70
N ALA A 144 6.94 7.76 15.89
CA ALA A 144 7.56 6.52 15.39
C ALA A 144 8.32 5.80 16.52
N ILE A 145 8.02 4.51 16.71
CA ILE A 145 8.87 3.56 17.42
C ILE A 145 9.19 2.45 16.42
N GLN A 146 10.23 2.71 15.63
CA GLN A 146 10.47 2.04 14.36
C GLN A 146 10.71 0.55 14.55
N ASN A 147 10.06 -0.28 13.74
CA ASN A 147 10.61 -1.61 13.44
C ASN A 147 11.76 -1.43 12.43
N LEU A 148 12.87 -2.13 12.63
CA LEU A 148 14.10 -1.96 11.84
C LEU A 148 14.06 -2.64 10.46
N ASN A 149 12.88 -3.07 10.01
CA ASN A 149 12.60 -3.46 8.63
C ASN A 149 11.16 -3.03 8.24
N SER A 150 10.48 -3.78 7.38
CA SER A 150 9.09 -3.49 6.98
C SER A 150 8.08 -3.76 8.10
N GLY A 151 6.97 -3.01 8.14
CA GLY A 151 5.92 -3.23 9.15
C GLY A 151 5.32 -4.63 9.09
N ILE A 152 4.94 -5.07 7.88
CA ILE A 152 4.43 -6.42 7.60
C ILE A 152 5.20 -7.01 6.40
N LEU A 153 5.65 -8.25 6.50
CA LEU A 153 6.17 -9.05 5.39
C LEU A 153 5.25 -10.26 5.12
N ILE A 154 4.87 -10.45 3.86
CA ILE A 154 4.06 -11.60 3.39
C ILE A 154 4.86 -12.35 2.32
N LEU A 155 5.16 -13.63 2.55
CA LEU A 155 6.03 -14.43 1.68
C LEU A 155 5.53 -15.87 1.59
N LEU A 156 5.33 -16.41 0.38
CA LEU A 156 4.87 -17.79 0.17
C LEU A 156 3.56 -18.12 0.93
N ALA A 157 2.70 -17.12 1.12
CA ALA A 157 1.45 -17.22 1.86
C ALA A 157 0.27 -16.87 0.95
N THR A 158 -0.91 -17.34 1.32
CA THR A 158 -2.08 -17.18 0.47
C THR A 158 -3.31 -16.73 1.25
N ASP A 159 -4.21 -16.00 0.61
CA ASP A 159 -5.48 -15.55 1.22
C ASP A 159 -5.25 -14.77 2.53
N THR A 160 -4.14 -14.04 2.64
CA THR A 160 -3.85 -13.18 3.79
C THR A 160 -4.70 -11.90 3.70
N LEU A 161 -5.35 -11.53 4.79
CA LEU A 161 -6.11 -10.28 4.90
C LEU A 161 -5.39 -9.30 5.83
N VAL A 162 -4.98 -8.16 5.28
CA VAL A 162 -4.44 -7.03 6.04
C VAL A 162 -5.52 -5.94 6.10
N GLY A 163 -6.11 -5.76 7.27
CA GLY A 163 -7.16 -4.80 7.52
C GLY A 163 -8.56 -5.37 7.29
N GLY A 164 -9.44 -4.57 6.70
CA GLY A 164 -10.84 -4.93 6.43
C GLY A 164 -11.67 -3.70 6.04
N THR A 165 -12.93 -3.92 5.64
CA THR A 165 -13.85 -2.83 5.28
C THR A 165 -14.49 -2.16 6.50
N GLU A 166 -14.49 -2.84 7.65
CA GLU A 166 -14.88 -2.24 8.92
C GLU A 166 -13.75 -1.35 9.42
N GLU A 167 -14.08 -0.13 9.87
CA GLU A 167 -13.11 0.83 10.40
C GLU A 167 -12.20 0.17 11.45
N ALA A 168 -12.78 -0.59 12.38
CA ALA A 168 -12.07 -1.26 13.47
C ALA A 168 -11.06 -2.34 13.02
N ALA A 169 -11.15 -2.81 11.77
CA ALA A 169 -10.17 -3.71 11.18
C ALA A 169 -8.91 -2.97 10.69
N SER A 170 -8.97 -1.65 10.50
CA SER A 170 -7.88 -0.82 9.98
C SER A 170 -6.60 -0.98 10.81
N ASN A 171 -5.48 -1.29 10.15
CA ASN A 171 -4.17 -1.18 10.78
C ASN A 171 -3.59 0.21 10.52
N LEU A 172 -2.85 0.73 11.50
CA LEU A 172 -1.94 1.86 11.35
C LEU A 172 -0.51 1.32 11.17
N ILE A 173 0.08 1.51 9.99
CA ILE A 173 1.38 0.94 9.63
C ILE A 173 2.32 2.06 9.19
N SER A 174 3.10 2.57 10.14
CA SER A 174 3.80 3.85 10.00
C SER A 174 5.12 3.86 10.75
N GLY A 175 6.06 4.73 10.37
CA GLY A 175 7.34 4.88 11.06
C GLY A 175 8.28 3.67 10.98
N ASN A 176 8.02 2.68 10.12
CA ASN A 176 8.94 1.55 9.93
C ASN A 176 10.12 1.97 9.04
N THR A 177 11.31 1.42 9.27
CA THR A 177 12.54 1.87 8.57
C THR A 177 12.56 1.53 7.08
N ARG A 178 11.76 0.57 6.63
CA ARG A 178 11.68 0.14 5.22
C ARG A 178 10.28 0.32 4.63
N HIS A 179 9.54 -0.76 4.35
CA HIS A 179 8.20 -0.64 3.75
C HIS A 179 7.12 -0.66 4.83
N GLY A 180 5.92 -0.17 4.53
CA GLY A 180 4.75 -0.44 5.37
C GLY A 180 4.40 -1.92 5.29
N ILE A 181 4.05 -2.37 4.09
CA ILE A 181 3.77 -3.76 3.74
C ILE A 181 4.69 -4.19 2.61
N GLU A 182 5.37 -5.32 2.76
CA GLU A 182 6.28 -5.92 1.78
C GLU A 182 5.79 -7.32 1.38
N PHE A 183 5.84 -7.61 0.09
CA PHE A 183 5.59 -8.93 -0.45
C PHE A 183 6.90 -9.55 -0.91
N GLY A 184 7.11 -10.80 -0.55
CA GLY A 184 8.06 -11.68 -1.20
C GLY A 184 7.39 -12.59 -2.23
N ASP A 185 8.14 -13.58 -2.69
CA ASP A 185 7.72 -14.54 -3.73
C ASP A 185 6.46 -15.33 -3.35
N SER A 186 5.63 -15.66 -4.34
CA SER A 186 4.43 -16.51 -4.21
C SER A 186 3.45 -16.07 -3.11
N ALA A 187 3.37 -14.78 -2.80
CA ALA A 187 2.27 -14.23 -2.03
C ALA A 187 1.04 -14.10 -2.94
N GLU A 188 -0.02 -14.84 -2.68
CA GLU A 188 -1.18 -14.91 -3.58
C GLU A 188 -2.46 -14.51 -2.88
N ARG A 189 -3.44 -13.99 -3.65
CA ARG A 189 -4.79 -13.70 -3.15
C ARG A 189 -4.82 -12.85 -1.88
N THR A 190 -3.81 -12.02 -1.68
CA THR A 190 -3.71 -11.16 -0.51
C THR A 190 -4.61 -9.94 -0.70
N ARG A 191 -5.33 -9.57 0.35
CA ARG A 191 -6.23 -8.42 0.36
C ARG A 191 -5.74 -7.41 1.38
N ILE A 192 -5.52 -6.17 0.95
CA ILE A 192 -5.08 -5.06 1.79
C ILE A 192 -6.19 -4.01 1.77
N LEU A 193 -6.98 -3.94 2.83
CA LEU A 193 -8.23 -3.16 2.86
C LEU A 193 -8.25 -2.19 4.06
N GLY A 194 -8.63 -0.95 3.81
CA GLY A 194 -9.00 0.02 4.85
C GLY A 194 -7.86 0.41 5.80
N ASN A 195 -6.59 0.24 5.41
CA ASN A 195 -5.45 0.55 6.29
C ASN A 195 -5.01 2.02 6.17
N LYS A 196 -4.37 2.52 7.24
CA LYS A 196 -3.61 3.79 7.23
C LYS A 196 -2.12 3.47 7.19
N ILE A 197 -1.43 3.88 6.13
CA ILE A 197 -0.05 3.50 5.86
C ILE A 197 0.80 4.76 5.66
N GLY A 198 1.75 4.98 6.58
CA GLY A 198 2.68 6.12 6.54
C GLY A 198 2.07 7.47 6.95
N SER A 199 0.95 7.45 7.67
CA SER A 199 0.35 8.61 8.34
C SER A 199 0.35 8.42 9.87
N GLU A 200 0.06 9.47 10.62
CA GLU A 200 -0.36 9.31 12.02
C GLU A 200 -1.80 8.75 12.11
N VAL A 201 -2.26 8.46 13.33
CA VAL A 201 -3.49 7.73 13.64
C VAL A 201 -4.79 8.38 13.14
N GLN A 202 -4.89 9.71 13.08
CA GLN A 202 -5.99 10.41 12.44
C GLN A 202 -5.94 10.28 10.91
N GLY A 203 -4.75 10.20 10.32
CA GLY A 203 -4.56 10.11 8.87
C GLY A 203 -4.49 11.47 8.20
N LEU A 204 -4.06 12.50 8.92
CA LEU A 204 -4.02 13.89 8.48
C LEU A 204 -2.59 14.44 8.36
N ALA A 205 -1.62 13.81 9.01
CA ALA A 205 -0.21 14.16 8.86
C ALA A 205 0.67 12.94 8.51
N PRO A 206 1.77 13.13 7.75
CA PRO A 206 2.66 12.05 7.39
C PRO A 206 3.46 11.55 8.61
N LEU A 207 3.53 10.23 8.76
CA LEU A 207 4.43 9.50 9.66
C LEU A 207 5.04 8.34 8.86
N GLY A 208 5.80 8.73 7.84
CA GLY A 208 6.25 7.86 6.75
C GLY A 208 6.97 6.59 7.14
N ASN A 209 6.82 5.55 6.31
CA ASN A 209 7.76 4.43 6.28
C ASN A 209 8.98 4.81 5.41
N GLY A 210 10.16 4.26 5.70
CA GLY A 210 11.42 4.70 5.11
C GLY A 210 11.61 4.46 3.61
N SER A 211 10.76 3.64 2.97
CA SER A 211 10.78 3.38 1.53
C SER A 211 9.38 3.44 0.92
N THR A 212 8.64 2.33 0.84
CA THR A 212 7.36 2.26 0.10
C THR A 212 6.22 2.00 1.07
N GLY A 213 5.05 2.59 0.86
CA GLY A 213 3.85 2.22 1.62
C GLY A 213 3.55 0.73 1.47
N ILE A 214 3.31 0.29 0.23
CA ILE A 214 3.08 -1.12 -0.14
C ILE A 214 4.00 -1.53 -1.28
N SER A 215 4.88 -2.50 -1.06
CA SER A 215 5.85 -2.99 -2.06
C SER A 215 5.54 -4.42 -2.48
N LEU A 216 5.17 -4.60 -3.74
CA LEU A 216 5.05 -5.90 -4.41
C LEU A 216 6.27 -6.10 -5.31
N SER A 217 7.23 -6.88 -4.82
CA SER A 217 8.46 -7.19 -5.55
C SER A 217 8.79 -8.66 -5.44
N SER A 218 8.32 -9.46 -6.39
CA SER A 218 8.57 -10.91 -6.41
C SER A 218 9.36 -11.38 -7.62
N GLY A 219 10.12 -12.46 -7.41
CA GLY A 219 10.85 -13.23 -8.41
C GLY A 219 9.99 -14.36 -8.97
N PHE A 220 10.33 -15.62 -8.68
CA PHE A 220 9.57 -16.79 -9.12
C PHE A 220 9.44 -17.79 -7.97
N PRO A 221 8.24 -18.32 -7.67
CA PRO A 221 6.96 -18.15 -8.37
C PRO A 221 6.34 -16.74 -8.27
N PRO A 222 5.45 -16.36 -9.21
CA PRO A 222 4.89 -15.01 -9.27
C PRO A 222 3.94 -14.71 -8.11
N THR A 223 3.77 -13.42 -7.82
CA THR A 223 2.73 -12.88 -6.92
C THR A 223 1.52 -12.50 -7.76
N ILE A 224 0.36 -13.06 -7.43
CA ILE A 224 -0.85 -12.92 -8.26
C ILE A 224 -2.12 -12.72 -7.42
N ASP A 225 -3.15 -12.14 -8.03
CA ASP A 225 -4.48 -11.94 -7.44
C ASP A 225 -4.49 -11.08 -6.19
N THR A 226 -3.58 -10.10 -6.10
CA THR A 226 -3.56 -9.17 -4.96
C THR A 226 -4.59 -8.06 -5.16
N ALA A 227 -5.37 -7.77 -4.12
CA ALA A 227 -6.27 -6.62 -4.09
C ALA A 227 -5.76 -5.59 -3.06
N ILE A 228 -5.48 -4.38 -3.53
CA ILE A 228 -5.12 -3.23 -2.71
C ILE A 228 -6.30 -2.27 -2.78
N GLY A 229 -7.09 -2.26 -1.72
CA GLY A 229 -8.40 -1.61 -1.68
C GLY A 229 -9.49 -2.45 -2.35
N GLY A 230 -10.56 -1.79 -2.77
CA GLY A 230 -11.75 -2.41 -3.33
C GLY A 230 -12.88 -1.40 -3.55
N PRO A 231 -13.95 -1.78 -4.25
CA PRO A 231 -15.09 -0.91 -4.54
C PRO A 231 -16.00 -0.71 -3.32
N GLU A 232 -15.89 -1.55 -2.28
CA GLU A 232 -16.76 -1.44 -1.11
C GLU A 232 -16.38 -0.24 -0.23
N PRO A 233 -17.36 0.45 0.38
CA PRO A 233 -17.08 1.47 1.39
C PRO A 233 -16.17 0.91 2.50
N GLY A 234 -15.13 1.68 2.84
CA GLY A 234 -14.12 1.28 3.83
C GLY A 234 -13.01 0.38 3.30
N ALA A 235 -13.07 -0.11 2.05
CA ALA A 235 -12.00 -0.90 1.47
C ALA A 235 -10.75 -0.05 1.12
N GLY A 236 -10.93 1.21 0.77
CA GLY A 236 -9.84 2.11 0.37
C GLY A 236 -8.79 2.33 1.45
N ASN A 237 -7.52 2.11 1.11
CA ASN A 237 -6.40 2.42 2.01
C ASN A 237 -6.02 3.91 1.91
N ILE A 238 -5.56 4.50 3.02
CA ILE A 238 -4.89 5.80 3.04
C ILE A 238 -3.38 5.53 3.04
N ILE A 239 -2.67 6.00 2.02
CA ILE A 239 -1.25 5.66 1.80
C ILE A 239 -0.45 6.93 1.54
N GLY A 240 0.54 7.24 2.38
CA GLY A 240 1.33 8.46 2.25
C GLY A 240 2.64 8.46 3.01
N GLY A 241 3.34 9.60 2.98
CA GLY A 241 4.55 9.88 3.75
C GLY A 241 5.78 9.05 3.35
N ALA A 242 5.71 8.25 2.29
CA ALA A 242 6.77 7.34 1.88
C ALA A 242 7.54 7.89 0.66
N ARG A 243 8.54 7.15 0.17
CA ARG A 243 9.13 7.40 -1.14
C ARG A 243 8.14 7.13 -2.26
N GLN A 244 7.48 5.98 -2.23
CA GLN A 244 6.36 5.66 -3.11
C GLN A 244 5.18 5.16 -2.29
N GLY A 245 3.96 5.44 -2.75
CA GLY A 245 2.76 4.88 -2.13
C GLY A 245 2.69 3.38 -2.35
N ILE A 246 2.51 2.96 -3.60
CA ILE A 246 2.46 1.57 -4.03
C ILE A 246 3.53 1.32 -5.11
N GLN A 247 4.28 0.22 -4.99
CA GLN A 247 5.23 -0.22 -6.01
C GLN A 247 4.92 -1.67 -6.46
N ILE A 248 4.86 -1.88 -7.78
CA ILE A 248 4.70 -3.18 -8.43
C ILE A 248 5.87 -3.41 -9.41
N GLN A 249 6.66 -4.45 -9.16
CA GLN A 249 7.80 -4.84 -10.00
C GLN A 249 8.09 -6.36 -9.93
N GLY A 250 8.88 -6.88 -10.86
CA GLY A 250 9.23 -8.31 -10.92
C GLY A 250 8.14 -9.16 -11.58
N SER A 251 7.88 -10.37 -11.07
CA SER A 251 6.81 -11.25 -11.58
C SER A 251 5.52 -11.07 -10.81
N VAL A 252 5.00 -9.84 -10.81
CA VAL A 252 3.71 -9.49 -10.20
C VAL A 252 2.70 -9.24 -11.30
N THR A 253 1.52 -9.86 -11.24
CA THR A 253 0.44 -9.63 -12.21
C THR A 253 -0.92 -9.88 -11.55
N ARG A 254 -2.02 -9.52 -12.22
CA ARG A 254 -3.38 -9.64 -11.69
C ARG A 254 -3.52 -8.94 -10.34
N THR A 255 -2.88 -7.78 -10.20
CA THR A 255 -3.07 -6.90 -9.05
C THR A 255 -4.14 -5.87 -9.38
N LEU A 256 -5.15 -5.78 -8.51
CA LEU A 256 -6.18 -4.75 -8.54
C LEU A 256 -5.85 -3.70 -7.48
N ILE A 257 -5.60 -2.46 -7.90
CA ILE A 257 -5.47 -1.31 -7.02
C ILE A 257 -6.73 -0.48 -7.18
N GLN A 258 -7.66 -0.54 -6.23
CA GLN A 258 -8.96 0.12 -6.35
C GLN A 258 -9.38 0.95 -5.15
N GLY A 259 -9.90 2.16 -5.40
CA GLY A 259 -10.58 2.96 -4.37
C GLY A 259 -9.67 3.50 -3.26
N ASN A 260 -8.36 3.59 -3.48
CA ASN A 260 -7.41 4.06 -2.47
C ASN A 260 -7.24 5.59 -2.49
N PHE A 261 -6.80 6.14 -1.35
CA PHE A 261 -6.40 7.53 -1.19
C PHE A 261 -4.88 7.59 -1.03
N ILE A 262 -4.18 8.11 -2.03
CA ILE A 262 -2.72 8.01 -2.14
C ILE A 262 -2.12 9.42 -2.16
N GLY A 263 -1.30 9.71 -1.15
CA GLY A 263 -0.76 11.04 -0.86
C GLY A 263 -1.81 12.04 -0.36
N THR A 264 -3.01 11.56 -0.02
CA THR A 264 -4.11 12.34 0.54
C THR A 264 -5.00 11.50 1.45
N ASP A 265 -5.86 12.16 2.23
CA ASP A 265 -6.95 11.57 2.98
C ASP A 265 -8.23 11.40 2.12
N PRO A 266 -9.30 10.76 2.65
CA PRO A 266 -10.56 10.56 1.94
C PRO A 266 -11.28 11.83 1.47
N THR A 267 -10.97 12.99 2.07
CA THR A 267 -11.55 14.27 1.64
C THR A 267 -10.75 14.96 0.53
N GLY A 268 -9.55 14.46 0.20
CA GLY A 268 -8.67 15.09 -0.78
C GLY A 268 -7.93 16.32 -0.26
N THR A 269 -7.90 16.56 1.06
CA THR A 269 -7.42 17.83 1.64
C THR A 269 -6.12 17.70 2.43
N ALA A 270 -5.85 16.54 3.03
CA ALA A 270 -4.60 16.32 3.76
C ALA A 270 -3.45 16.11 2.77
N ASN A 271 -2.32 16.80 2.99
CA ASN A 271 -1.11 16.52 2.23
C ASN A 271 -0.31 15.42 2.93
N LEU A 272 -0.51 14.18 2.47
CA LEU A 272 0.24 13.00 2.90
C LEU A 272 1.27 12.58 1.84
N GLY A 273 1.63 13.45 0.90
CA GLY A 273 2.34 13.13 -0.34
C GLY A 273 3.52 12.14 -0.22
N ASN A 274 3.74 11.38 -1.29
CA ASN A 274 4.95 10.57 -1.43
C ASN A 274 6.02 11.35 -2.21
N VAL A 275 7.29 11.15 -1.88
CA VAL A 275 8.36 11.97 -2.49
C VAL A 275 8.59 11.66 -3.98
N PHE A 276 8.15 10.50 -4.46
CA PHE A 276 8.29 10.08 -5.85
C PHE A 276 6.93 9.78 -6.49
N ALA A 277 6.44 8.54 -6.43
CA ALA A 277 5.20 8.15 -7.12
C ALA A 277 4.09 7.80 -6.12
N GLY A 278 2.85 8.18 -6.43
CA GLY A 278 1.69 7.62 -5.75
C GLY A 278 1.61 6.11 -6.03
N ILE A 279 1.57 5.75 -7.31
CA ILE A 279 1.65 4.36 -7.77
C ILE A 279 2.78 4.23 -8.79
N GLN A 280 3.66 3.24 -8.60
CA GLN A 280 4.63 2.80 -9.59
C GLN A 280 4.30 1.37 -10.02
N CYS A 281 4.05 1.14 -11.31
CA CYS A 281 3.72 -0.18 -11.84
C CYS A 281 4.50 -0.49 -13.12
N PHE A 282 5.47 -1.42 -13.04
CA PHE A 282 6.33 -1.79 -14.16
C PHE A 282 6.04 -3.16 -14.77
N THR A 283 4.99 -3.83 -14.31
CA THR A 283 4.58 -5.14 -14.81
C THR A 283 3.20 -5.06 -15.46
N ALA A 284 2.94 -5.98 -16.40
CA ALA A 284 1.68 -6.02 -17.15
C ALA A 284 0.60 -6.85 -16.44
N GLY A 285 -0.65 -6.66 -16.88
CA GLY A 285 -1.81 -7.40 -16.39
C GLY A 285 -2.29 -6.93 -15.02
N ASN A 286 -2.06 -5.66 -14.69
CA ASN A 286 -2.56 -5.03 -13.47
C ASN A 286 -3.61 -3.96 -13.80
N GLU A 287 -4.44 -3.64 -12.82
CA GLU A 287 -5.56 -2.71 -12.96
C GLU A 287 -5.48 -1.66 -11.84
N ILE A 288 -5.56 -0.38 -12.21
CA ILE A 288 -5.55 0.77 -11.31
C ILE A 288 -6.86 1.51 -11.51
N LEU A 289 -7.82 1.31 -10.61
CA LEU A 289 -9.21 1.73 -10.77
C LEU A 289 -9.65 2.69 -9.66
N ASP A 290 -10.36 3.76 -9.98
CA ASP A 290 -11.11 4.58 -9.01
C ASP A 290 -10.30 5.11 -7.80
N ASN A 291 -8.97 5.29 -7.94
CA ASN A 291 -8.14 5.81 -6.87
C ASN A 291 -8.14 7.34 -6.87
N THR A 292 -8.00 7.95 -5.69
CA THR A 292 -7.70 9.38 -5.54
C THR A 292 -6.22 9.53 -5.23
N ILE A 293 -5.46 10.13 -6.16
CA ILE A 293 -3.99 10.19 -6.11
C ILE A 293 -3.55 11.66 -6.17
N ALA A 294 -2.96 12.13 -5.08
CA ALA A 294 -2.55 13.52 -4.96
C ALA A 294 -1.24 13.76 -4.21
N ASN A 295 -0.65 14.94 -4.42
CA ASN A 295 0.54 15.43 -3.73
C ASN A 295 1.81 14.59 -3.94
N ASN A 296 1.96 13.92 -5.09
CA ASN A 296 3.17 13.15 -5.42
C ASN A 296 3.98 13.85 -6.53
N THR A 297 5.24 13.44 -6.74
CA THR A 297 5.96 13.87 -7.96
C THR A 297 5.27 13.29 -9.20
N PHE A 298 5.01 11.99 -9.20
CA PHE A 298 4.21 11.30 -10.22
C PHE A 298 2.94 10.77 -9.56
N GLY A 299 1.77 11.07 -10.10
CA GLY A 299 0.54 10.40 -9.66
C GLY A 299 0.67 8.90 -9.91
N ILE A 300 0.84 8.53 -11.17
CA ILE A 300 1.09 7.15 -11.60
C ILE A 300 2.34 7.13 -12.51
N ASN A 301 3.30 6.25 -12.21
CA ASN A 301 4.48 6.00 -13.05
C ASN A 301 4.44 4.55 -13.58
N LEU A 302 4.46 4.40 -14.90
CA LEU A 302 4.10 3.15 -15.58
C LEU A 302 5.23 2.56 -16.42
N GLY A 303 5.15 1.24 -16.56
CA GLY A 303 5.84 0.43 -17.55
C GLY A 303 4.91 0.08 -18.69
N ARG A 304 4.30 -1.12 -18.63
CA ARG A 304 3.50 -1.71 -19.72
C ARG A 304 2.21 -2.35 -19.26
N GLY A 305 1.29 -2.54 -20.21
CA GLY A 305 0.18 -3.49 -20.09
C GLY A 305 -0.73 -3.30 -18.89
N THR A 306 -0.89 -2.07 -18.40
CA THR A 306 -1.72 -1.75 -17.22
C THR A 306 -2.99 -1.01 -17.65
N LEU A 307 -4.14 -1.37 -17.07
CA LEU A 307 -5.39 -0.61 -17.20
C LEU A 307 -5.42 0.48 -16.12
N ILE A 308 -5.67 1.72 -16.52
CA ILE A 308 -5.84 2.88 -15.64
C ILE A 308 -7.21 3.50 -15.95
N GLU A 309 -8.16 3.34 -15.05
CA GLU A 309 -9.55 3.76 -15.28
C GLU A 309 -10.20 4.41 -14.06
N GLY A 310 -11.01 5.44 -14.27
CA GLY A 310 -11.82 6.05 -13.20
C GLY A 310 -11.05 6.81 -12.12
N ASN A 311 -9.72 6.95 -12.22
CA ASN A 311 -8.92 7.57 -11.16
C ASN A 311 -9.05 9.10 -11.16
N THR A 312 -9.01 9.68 -9.98
CA THR A 312 -8.83 11.13 -9.75
C THR A 312 -7.35 11.40 -9.47
N ILE A 313 -6.65 12.05 -10.40
CA ILE A 313 -5.21 12.30 -10.34
C ILE A 313 -4.95 13.80 -10.33
N THR A 314 -4.64 14.35 -9.16
CA THR A 314 -4.60 15.80 -8.96
C THR A 314 -3.47 16.26 -8.05
N LEU A 315 -3.02 17.52 -8.14
CA LEU A 315 -1.98 18.07 -7.26
C LEU A 315 -0.65 17.30 -7.28
N ASN A 316 -0.36 16.56 -8.36
CA ASN A 316 0.94 15.93 -8.56
C ASN A 316 1.83 16.84 -9.42
N THR A 317 3.13 16.55 -9.51
CA THR A 317 3.97 17.25 -10.50
C THR A 317 3.61 16.78 -11.91
N VAL A 318 3.48 15.47 -12.13
CA VAL A 318 2.97 14.87 -13.37
C VAL A 318 1.84 13.92 -13.00
N GLY A 319 0.76 13.93 -13.78
CA GLY A 319 -0.40 13.06 -13.54
C GLY A 319 -0.05 11.58 -13.76
N VAL A 320 0.04 11.18 -15.03
CA VAL A 320 0.45 9.83 -15.45
C VAL A 320 1.72 9.94 -16.29
N ASP A 321 2.76 9.22 -15.90
CA ASP A 321 4.04 9.15 -16.61
C ASP A 321 4.25 7.73 -17.13
N ILE A 322 4.52 7.58 -18.42
CA ILE A 322 4.92 6.32 -19.04
C ILE A 322 6.42 6.39 -19.30
N SER A 323 7.18 5.63 -18.52
CA SER A 323 8.66 5.71 -18.48
C SER A 323 9.37 4.52 -19.14
N SER A 324 8.61 3.68 -19.87
CA SER A 324 9.16 2.53 -20.60
C SER A 324 8.86 2.63 -22.09
N VAL A 325 9.68 1.96 -22.91
CA VAL A 325 9.45 1.84 -24.36
C VAL A 325 8.38 0.81 -24.71
N GLU A 326 7.85 0.10 -23.71
CA GLU A 326 6.84 -0.94 -23.90
C GLU A 326 5.44 -0.32 -23.82
N GLY A 327 4.56 -0.73 -24.74
CA GLY A 327 3.20 -0.20 -24.83
C GLY A 327 2.12 -1.03 -24.12
N GLY A 328 0.87 -0.79 -24.50
CA GLY A 328 -0.28 -1.58 -24.08
C GLY A 328 -0.93 -1.10 -22.77
N ASN A 329 -0.59 0.10 -22.29
CA ASN A 329 -1.34 0.72 -21.21
C ASN A 329 -2.65 1.30 -21.77
N LEU A 330 -3.77 1.07 -21.10
CA LEU A 330 -5.05 1.71 -21.43
C LEU A 330 -5.36 2.74 -20.36
N ILE A 331 -5.31 4.03 -20.73
CA ILE A 331 -5.65 5.14 -19.86
C ILE A 331 -7.00 5.69 -20.34
N THR A 332 -8.07 5.50 -19.57
CA THR A 332 -9.44 5.83 -19.98
C THR A 332 -10.25 6.33 -18.79
N GLN A 333 -11.21 7.23 -18.98
CA GLN A 333 -12.14 7.69 -17.93
C GLN A 333 -11.49 8.25 -16.65
N ASN A 334 -10.25 8.73 -16.72
CA ASN A 334 -9.57 9.34 -15.57
C ASN A 334 -9.84 10.85 -15.51
N SER A 335 -9.98 11.40 -14.31
CA SER A 335 -10.01 12.84 -14.06
C SER A 335 -8.61 13.32 -13.67
N ILE A 336 -7.89 13.95 -14.60
CA ILE A 336 -6.51 14.39 -14.40
C ILE A 336 -6.47 15.92 -14.47
N TYR A 337 -6.24 16.60 -13.34
CA TYR A 337 -6.36 18.06 -13.25
C TYR A 337 -5.52 18.65 -12.12
N LEU A 338 -5.18 19.95 -12.20
CA LEU A 338 -4.39 20.67 -11.17
C LEU A 338 -3.03 20.01 -10.84
N ASN A 339 -2.47 19.25 -11.78
CA ASN A 339 -1.07 18.84 -11.70
C ASN A 339 -0.20 20.01 -12.16
N THR A 340 1.00 20.17 -11.59
CA THR A 340 1.85 21.35 -11.91
C THR A 340 2.65 21.19 -13.21
N GLY A 341 2.55 20.04 -13.86
CA GLY A 341 3.13 19.67 -15.14
C GLY A 341 2.14 18.85 -15.96
N LEU A 342 2.63 18.09 -16.93
CA LEU A 342 1.76 17.35 -17.87
C LEU A 342 0.79 16.39 -17.16
N GLY A 343 -0.45 16.38 -17.61
CA GLY A 343 -1.46 15.42 -17.14
C GLY A 343 -1.11 13.99 -17.54
N ILE A 344 -0.70 13.79 -18.79
CA ILE A 344 -0.12 12.53 -19.28
C ILE A 344 1.19 12.85 -19.97
N ASP A 345 2.25 12.17 -19.56
CA ASP A 345 3.61 12.33 -20.11
C ASP A 345 4.08 10.99 -20.69
N LEU A 346 4.34 10.97 -21.99
CA LEU A 346 4.80 9.79 -22.74
C LEU A 346 6.31 9.93 -22.98
N ARG A 347 7.14 9.49 -22.03
CA ARG A 347 8.60 9.69 -22.11
C ARG A 347 9.33 8.49 -22.71
N THR A 348 10.39 8.78 -23.47
CA THR A 348 11.33 7.74 -23.94
C THR A 348 12.52 7.51 -22.98
N SER A 349 12.85 8.48 -22.10
CA SER A 349 13.77 8.32 -20.95
C SER A 349 13.85 9.58 -20.07
N PHE A 350 14.31 9.46 -18.82
CA PHE A 350 14.59 10.59 -17.90
C PHE A 350 15.62 11.60 -18.44
N ALA A 351 16.42 11.23 -19.44
CA ALA A 351 17.49 12.06 -20.01
C ALA A 351 17.01 12.98 -21.15
N ASN A 352 15.81 12.76 -21.69
CA ASN A 352 15.23 13.56 -22.75
C ASN A 352 13.99 14.30 -22.22
N SER A 353 14.23 15.26 -21.32
CA SER A 353 13.22 16.21 -20.85
C SER A 353 12.98 17.31 -21.89
N GLY A 354 12.52 16.93 -23.08
CA GLY A 354 11.92 17.84 -24.06
C GLY A 354 10.41 17.57 -24.14
N PRO A 355 9.56 18.58 -24.42
CA PRO A 355 8.15 18.33 -24.69
C PRO A 355 8.01 17.29 -25.81
N ASN A 356 6.99 16.43 -25.73
CA ASN A 356 6.62 15.49 -26.79
C ASN A 356 6.83 16.13 -28.18
N PHE A 357 7.87 15.69 -28.90
CA PHE A 357 8.26 16.22 -30.21
C PHE A 357 8.27 15.06 -31.21
N PRO A 358 7.48 15.11 -32.31
CA PRO A 358 6.38 16.03 -32.64
C PRO A 358 5.06 15.30 -32.93
N GLN A 359 3.96 16.05 -32.90
CA GLN A 359 2.72 15.72 -33.61
C GLN A 359 3.03 15.53 -35.11
N ASP A 360 3.43 14.31 -35.48
CA ASP A 360 3.91 13.98 -36.82
C ASP A 360 2.76 13.51 -37.73
N GLU A 361 3.05 13.43 -39.02
CA GLU A 361 2.06 12.94 -39.97
C GLU A 361 1.94 11.42 -39.85
N GLY A 362 0.78 10.95 -39.40
CA GLY A 362 0.47 9.52 -39.39
C GLY A 362 0.98 8.72 -38.18
N ASP A 363 1.56 9.36 -37.15
CA ASP A 363 1.92 8.73 -35.87
C ASP A 363 2.85 7.52 -36.04
N ALA A 364 4.02 7.78 -36.63
CA ALA A 364 4.99 6.73 -37.00
C ALA A 364 5.94 6.36 -35.84
N ASP A 365 5.73 6.94 -34.67
CA ASP A 365 6.62 6.85 -33.53
C ASP A 365 6.59 5.48 -32.83
N SER A 366 7.64 5.25 -32.03
CA SER A 366 7.77 4.05 -31.20
C SER A 366 8.27 4.43 -29.81
N GLY A 367 7.74 3.75 -28.79
CA GLY A 367 8.03 4.07 -27.39
C GLY A 367 6.84 3.73 -26.50
N GLY A 368 6.81 4.31 -25.29
CA GLY A 368 5.73 4.14 -24.33
C GLY A 368 4.39 4.50 -24.97
N ASN A 369 3.49 3.52 -25.04
CA ASN A 369 2.22 3.64 -25.77
C ASN A 369 2.34 4.17 -27.21
N GLY A 370 3.45 3.89 -27.90
CA GLY A 370 3.70 4.35 -29.26
C GLY A 370 3.99 5.85 -29.38
N LEU A 371 4.14 6.58 -28.27
CA LEU A 371 4.22 8.05 -28.25
C LEU A 371 3.05 8.73 -28.97
N GLN A 372 1.87 8.10 -28.90
CA GLN A 372 0.67 8.50 -29.62
C GLN A 372 0.45 10.01 -29.70
N ASN A 373 0.16 10.46 -30.91
CA ASN A 373 -0.31 11.80 -31.18
C ASN A 373 -1.63 12.09 -30.43
N PHE A 374 -1.80 13.33 -30.00
CA PHE A 374 -2.96 13.78 -29.21
C PHE A 374 -3.86 14.75 -30.00
N PRO A 375 -5.17 14.84 -29.72
CA PRO A 375 -6.02 15.81 -30.40
C PRO A 375 -5.59 17.27 -30.12
N ILE A 376 -5.52 18.10 -31.17
CA ILE A 376 -5.37 19.55 -31.06
C ILE A 376 -6.76 20.17 -31.22
N LEU A 377 -7.23 20.88 -30.19
CA LEU A 377 -8.52 21.56 -30.23
C LEU A 377 -8.38 22.94 -30.86
N SER A 378 -9.22 23.24 -31.84
CA SER A 378 -9.28 24.54 -32.51
C SER A 378 -10.32 25.46 -31.90
N SER A 379 -11.44 24.91 -31.42
CA SER A 379 -12.48 25.67 -30.71
C SER A 379 -13.27 24.77 -29.78
N ILE A 380 -13.68 25.34 -28.65
CA ILE A 380 -14.71 24.78 -27.79
C ILE A 380 -15.79 25.84 -27.70
N SER A 381 -17.03 25.49 -28.01
CA SER A 381 -18.18 26.38 -27.88
C SER A 381 -19.34 25.69 -27.19
N GLU A 382 -19.99 26.39 -26.27
CA GLU A 382 -21.22 25.93 -25.65
C GLU A 382 -22.42 26.31 -26.52
N SER A 383 -23.33 25.36 -26.70
CA SER A 383 -24.62 25.55 -27.35
C SER A 383 -25.74 25.17 -26.40
N ALA A 384 -26.98 25.57 -26.73
CA ALA A 384 -28.16 25.20 -25.94
C ALA A 384 -28.39 23.67 -25.82
N THR A 385 -27.73 22.87 -26.67
CA THR A 385 -27.86 21.41 -26.74
C THR A 385 -26.61 20.65 -26.31
N GLY A 386 -25.54 21.34 -25.92
CA GLY A 386 -24.28 20.71 -25.46
C GLY A 386 -23.02 21.47 -25.89
N THR A 387 -21.88 20.86 -25.62
CA THR A 387 -20.54 21.39 -25.97
C THR A 387 -20.12 20.90 -27.35
N ILE A 388 -19.77 21.82 -28.24
CA ILE A 388 -19.17 21.54 -29.54
C ILE A 388 -17.65 21.67 -29.40
N VAL A 389 -16.93 20.61 -29.77
CA VAL A 389 -15.47 20.55 -29.76
C VAL A 389 -14.99 20.35 -31.19
N ASP A 390 -14.30 21.35 -31.75
CA ASP A 390 -13.64 21.25 -33.04
C ASP A 390 -12.14 21.06 -32.84
N GLY A 391 -11.53 20.25 -33.70
CA GLY A 391 -10.10 19.99 -33.66
C GLY A 391 -9.66 19.02 -34.73
N SER A 392 -8.39 18.60 -34.62
CA SER A 392 -7.78 17.63 -35.52
C SER A 392 -6.93 16.63 -34.72
N LEU A 393 -6.91 15.38 -35.17
CA LEU A 393 -5.96 14.37 -34.75
C LEU A 393 -5.18 13.92 -35.99
N SER A 394 -3.85 13.99 -35.95
CA SER A 394 -2.98 13.37 -36.96
C SER A 394 -2.51 12.03 -36.42
N SER A 395 -3.07 10.93 -36.92
CA SER A 395 -2.59 9.59 -36.56
C SER A 395 -2.80 8.63 -37.74
N MET A 396 -2.36 7.38 -37.59
CA MET A 396 -2.40 6.35 -38.61
C MET A 396 -3.76 6.30 -39.34
N PRO A 397 -3.81 6.50 -40.67
CA PRO A 397 -5.05 6.45 -41.44
C PRO A 397 -5.80 5.12 -41.30
N ASP A 398 -7.10 5.14 -41.57
CA ASP A 398 -7.99 3.95 -41.55
C ASP A 398 -8.00 3.16 -40.23
N SER A 399 -7.63 3.82 -39.13
CA SER A 399 -7.60 3.25 -37.78
C SER A 399 -8.74 3.79 -36.91
N MET A 400 -9.17 3.03 -35.90
CA MET A 400 -10.16 3.48 -34.94
C MET A 400 -9.51 4.07 -33.70
N TYR A 401 -9.93 5.28 -33.34
CA TYR A 401 -9.47 5.99 -32.15
C TYR A 401 -10.64 6.24 -31.21
N ARG A 402 -10.39 6.08 -29.91
CA ARG A 402 -11.27 6.57 -28.86
C ARG A 402 -10.72 7.93 -28.40
N LEU A 403 -11.52 8.97 -28.55
CA LEU A 403 -11.23 10.29 -28.02
C LEU A 403 -12.10 10.54 -26.80
N GLU A 404 -11.46 10.95 -25.70
CA GLU A 404 -12.15 11.28 -24.46
C GLU A 404 -11.84 12.74 -24.12
N PHE A 405 -12.89 13.52 -23.92
CA PHE A 405 -12.80 14.94 -23.57
C PHE A 405 -13.37 15.12 -22.17
N PHE A 406 -12.59 15.79 -21.31
CA PHE A 406 -12.96 16.05 -19.94
C PHE A 406 -13.05 17.57 -19.73
N ALA A 407 -14.09 18.03 -19.05
CA ALA A 407 -14.25 19.43 -18.71
C ALA A 407 -13.56 19.72 -17.38
N ASN A 408 -12.81 20.81 -17.31
CA ASN A 408 -12.25 21.34 -16.06
C ASN A 408 -12.71 22.81 -15.89
N VAL A 409 -12.93 23.21 -14.64
CA VAL A 409 -13.35 24.57 -14.27
C VAL A 409 -12.18 25.57 -14.36
N GLY A 410 -10.94 25.08 -14.50
CA GLY A 410 -9.72 25.85 -14.75
C GLY A 410 -8.89 25.29 -15.90
N GLN A 411 -7.99 26.10 -16.46
CA GLN A 411 -7.04 25.67 -17.50
C GLN A 411 -5.91 24.84 -16.87
N ASP A 412 -5.59 23.67 -17.42
CA ASP A 412 -4.39 22.91 -17.06
C ASP A 412 -3.15 23.62 -17.65
N GLY A 413 -2.07 23.69 -16.86
CA GLY A 413 -0.88 24.52 -17.13
C GLY A 413 0.02 24.06 -18.27
#